data_AF-H1LBQ4-F1
#
_entry.id   AF-H1LBQ4-F1
#
_cell.length_a   1.000
_cell.length_b   1.000
_cell.length_c   1.000
_cell.angle_alpha   90.00
_cell.angle_beta   90.00
_cell.angle_gamma   90.00
#
_symmetry.space_group_name_H-M   'P 1'
#
loop_
_entity.id
_entity.type
_entity.pdbx_description
1 polymer ?
#
loop_
_entity_poly.entity_id
_entity_poly.type
_entity_poly.pdbx_seq_one_letter_code
_entity_poly.pdbx_strand_id
1 'polypeptide(L)'
;MFQEKLSGKNADRPQLKAMLDYIRDDDEVVVLSLDRLGRNSHDLTDIIETIRHHGAQLNVLNLPSFASIEDPNLRNLITTIIVELYKYIAQEERETIKIRQQQGIEIAKRQGKYKGKIREYGPHSPNRQKRYIYKEACRLLNKKKDGDETLTKRQIARMLGIAPVTLYRIEKYQAEDLAKVPSSER
;
A
#
# COMPACT_ATOMS: atom_id res chain seq x y z
N MET A 1 22.52 -7.71 -20.87
CA MET A 1 22.00 -6.85 -19.78
C MET A 1 20.48 -6.95 -19.77
N PHE A 2 19.88 -7.38 -18.67
CA PHE A 2 18.43 -7.45 -18.49
C PHE A 2 17.94 -6.19 -17.76
N GLN A 3 16.85 -5.56 -18.21
CA GLN A 3 16.35 -4.31 -17.62
C GLN A 3 14.85 -4.41 -17.32
N GLU A 4 14.49 -4.31 -16.04
CA GLU A 4 13.10 -4.36 -15.57
C GLU A 4 12.64 -2.94 -15.19
N LYS A 5 11.54 -2.45 -15.79
CA LYS A 5 10.93 -1.16 -15.41
C LYS A 5 10.01 -1.28 -14.20
N LEU A 6 9.61 -2.50 -13.85
CA LEU A 6 8.72 -2.78 -12.74
C LEU A 6 9.49 -2.71 -11.42
N SER A 7 8.96 -1.97 -10.45
CA SER A 7 9.51 -1.93 -9.09
C SER A 7 9.52 -3.36 -8.52
N GLY A 8 10.56 -3.70 -7.74
CA GLY A 8 10.69 -5.00 -7.07
C GLY A 8 9.47 -5.42 -6.25
N LYS A 9 8.52 -4.51 -5.94
CA LYS A 9 7.25 -4.83 -5.28
C LYS A 9 6.27 -5.66 -6.12
N ASN A 10 6.38 -5.66 -7.46
CA ASN A 10 5.44 -6.37 -8.34
C ASN A 10 5.81 -7.85 -8.47
N ALA A 11 4.79 -8.72 -8.43
CA ALA A 11 4.96 -10.18 -8.49
C ALA A 11 5.30 -10.69 -9.90
N ASP A 12 5.02 -9.91 -10.93
CA ASP A 12 5.31 -10.27 -12.32
C ASP A 12 6.58 -9.55 -12.79
N ARG A 13 7.67 -10.31 -12.94
CA ARG A 13 9.01 -9.84 -13.31
C ARG A 13 9.55 -10.67 -14.47
N PRO A 14 9.06 -10.43 -15.69
CA PRO A 14 9.42 -11.26 -16.84
C PRO A 14 10.91 -11.19 -17.18
N GLN A 15 11.59 -10.06 -16.93
CA GLN A 15 13.01 -9.92 -17.22
C GLN A 15 13.87 -10.65 -16.20
N LEU A 16 13.45 -10.67 -14.93
CA LEU A 16 14.12 -11.48 -13.91
C LEU A 16 14.00 -12.98 -14.24
N LYS A 17 12.79 -13.44 -14.60
CA LYS A 17 12.58 -14.84 -15.00
C LYS A 17 13.43 -15.21 -16.21
N ALA A 18 13.40 -14.39 -17.26
CA ALA A 18 14.22 -14.60 -18.45
C ALA A 18 15.72 -14.63 -18.15
N MET A 19 16.20 -13.82 -17.19
CA MET A 19 17.58 -13.87 -16.73
C MET A 19 17.87 -15.19 -16.00
N LEU A 20 17.01 -15.61 -15.07
CA LEU A 20 17.16 -16.87 -14.34
C LEU A 20 17.11 -18.10 -15.26
N ASP A 21 16.33 -18.05 -16.34
CA ASP A 21 16.29 -19.11 -17.35
C ASP A 21 17.52 -19.09 -18.29
N TYR A 22 18.23 -17.96 -18.36
CA TYR A 22 19.36 -17.75 -19.27
C TYR A 22 20.71 -18.14 -18.65
N ILE A 23 20.87 -17.99 -17.33
CA ILE A 23 22.13 -18.23 -16.62
C ILE A 23 22.57 -19.70 -16.70
N ARG A 24 23.88 -19.89 -16.71
CA ARG A 24 24.56 -21.19 -16.77
C ARG A 24 25.57 -21.33 -15.63
N ASP A 25 26.14 -22.53 -15.53
CA ASP A 25 27.24 -22.82 -14.62
C ASP A 25 28.41 -21.85 -14.90
N ASP A 26 29.07 -21.39 -13.83
CA ASP A 26 30.13 -20.38 -13.84
C ASP A 26 29.75 -18.95 -14.30
N ASP A 27 28.46 -18.66 -14.59
CA ASP A 27 28.02 -17.29 -14.85
C ASP A 27 28.04 -16.42 -13.58
N GLU A 28 28.21 -15.11 -13.76
CA GLU A 28 28.10 -14.11 -12.69
C GLU A 28 26.87 -13.20 -12.91
N VAL A 29 25.94 -13.23 -11.96
CA VAL A 29 24.80 -12.31 -11.90
C VAL A 29 25.23 -11.08 -11.12
N VAL A 30 25.37 -9.96 -11.82
CA VAL A 30 25.73 -8.67 -11.22
C VAL A 30 24.48 -7.82 -11.03
N VAL A 31 24.22 -7.38 -9.79
CA VAL A 31 23.13 -6.45 -9.45
C VAL A 31 23.65 -5.24 -8.69
N LEU A 32 22.93 -4.12 -8.81
CA LEU A 32 23.29 -2.89 -8.08
C LEU A 32 23.12 -3.06 -6.57
N SER A 33 22.02 -3.68 -6.14
CA SER A 33 21.67 -3.83 -4.73
C SER A 33 20.65 -4.95 -4.49
N LEU A 34 20.58 -5.47 -3.25
CA LEU A 34 19.66 -6.55 -2.87
C LEU A 34 18.18 -6.15 -2.99
N ASP A 35 17.82 -4.90 -2.71
CA ASP A 35 16.44 -4.38 -2.83
C ASP A 35 15.93 -4.34 -4.29
N ARG A 36 16.84 -4.38 -5.26
CA ARG A 36 16.52 -4.48 -6.69
C ARG A 36 16.36 -5.92 -7.14
N LEU A 37 16.91 -6.87 -6.38
CA LEU A 37 16.86 -8.29 -6.69
C LEU A 37 15.56 -8.93 -6.19
N GLY A 38 15.14 -8.69 -4.94
CA GLY A 38 13.93 -9.30 -4.36
C GLY A 38 12.97 -8.30 -3.70
N ARG A 39 11.69 -8.70 -3.56
CA ARG A 39 10.62 -7.86 -2.98
C ARG A 39 10.57 -7.88 -1.46
N ASN A 40 11.07 -8.96 -0.87
CA ASN A 40 11.13 -9.22 0.55
C ASN A 40 12.22 -10.28 0.81
N SER A 41 12.51 -10.56 2.09
CA SER A 41 13.58 -11.50 2.48
C SER A 41 13.39 -12.90 1.87
N HIS A 42 12.15 -13.43 1.86
CA HIS A 42 11.85 -14.75 1.29
C HIS A 42 12.10 -14.80 -0.22
N ASP A 43 11.55 -13.84 -0.96
CA ASP A 43 11.71 -13.72 -2.41
C ASP A 43 13.19 -13.58 -2.81
N LEU A 44 13.96 -12.85 -2.01
CA LEU A 44 15.40 -12.72 -2.19
C LEU A 44 16.12 -14.05 -1.94
N THR A 45 15.74 -14.80 -0.89
CA THR A 45 16.27 -16.15 -0.64
C THR A 45 16.04 -17.04 -1.86
N ASP A 46 14.79 -17.11 -2.35
CA ASP A 46 14.42 -17.99 -3.46
C ASP A 46 15.24 -17.69 -4.72
N ILE A 47 15.43 -16.40 -5.04
CA ILE A 47 16.23 -15.97 -6.20
C ILE A 47 17.69 -16.37 -6.04
N ILE A 48 18.26 -16.17 -4.86
CA ILE A 48 19.68 -16.50 -4.59
C ILE A 48 19.90 -17.99 -4.65
N GLU A 49 18.99 -18.78 -4.09
CA GLU A 49 19.01 -20.25 -4.20
C GLU A 49 18.88 -20.69 -5.66
N THR A 50 18.00 -20.06 -6.44
CA THR A 50 17.85 -20.35 -7.87
C THR A 50 19.15 -20.09 -8.62
N ILE A 51 19.81 -18.95 -8.39
CA ILE A 51 21.10 -18.62 -9.00
C ILE A 51 22.15 -19.68 -8.63
N ARG A 52 22.22 -20.06 -7.35
CA ARG A 52 23.15 -21.09 -6.87
C ARG A 52 22.87 -22.48 -7.46
N HIS A 53 21.60 -22.85 -7.64
CA HIS A 53 21.22 -24.12 -8.25
C HIS A 53 21.63 -24.22 -9.72
N HIS A 54 21.76 -23.08 -10.42
CA HIS A 54 22.30 -23.02 -11.77
C HIS A 54 23.84 -23.01 -11.82
N GLY A 55 24.52 -23.04 -10.67
CA GLY A 55 25.98 -22.95 -10.59
C GLY A 55 26.53 -21.54 -10.78
N ALA A 56 25.66 -20.54 -10.89
CA ALA A 56 26.03 -19.14 -11.06
C ALA A 56 26.33 -18.46 -9.72
N GLN A 57 27.10 -17.37 -9.80
CA GLN A 57 27.49 -16.55 -8.65
C GLN A 57 26.70 -15.25 -8.62
N LEU A 58 26.42 -14.75 -7.42
CA LEU A 58 25.80 -13.44 -7.23
C LEU A 58 26.85 -12.42 -6.78
N ASN A 59 26.91 -11.30 -7.49
CA ASN A 59 27.71 -10.14 -7.12
C ASN A 59 26.82 -8.91 -6.97
N VAL A 60 26.93 -8.25 -5.82
CA VAL A 60 26.09 -7.12 -5.46
C VAL A 60 27.00 -5.90 -5.28
N LEU A 61 26.87 -4.93 -6.19
CA LEU A 61 27.80 -3.80 -6.28
C LEU A 61 27.81 -2.90 -5.05
N ASN A 62 26.72 -2.84 -4.29
CA ASN A 62 26.64 -2.05 -3.06
C ASN A 62 27.06 -2.82 -1.79
N LEU A 63 27.46 -4.09 -1.92
CA LEU A 63 28.05 -4.86 -0.84
C LEU A 63 29.57 -4.93 -1.01
N PRO A 64 30.32 -5.21 0.06
CA PRO A 64 31.74 -5.51 -0.06
C PRO A 64 31.97 -6.63 -1.08
N SER A 65 32.88 -6.38 -2.03
CA SER A 65 33.26 -7.39 -3.02
C SER A 65 34.33 -8.32 -2.46
N PHE A 66 34.15 -9.61 -2.71
CA PHE A 66 35.10 -10.67 -2.36
C PHE A 66 35.76 -11.28 -3.60
N ALA A 67 35.74 -10.56 -4.73
CA ALA A 67 36.30 -11.02 -6.00
C ALA A 67 37.82 -11.30 -5.94
N SER A 68 38.55 -10.71 -4.99
CA SER A 68 39.97 -10.95 -4.76
C SER A 68 40.28 -12.31 -4.12
N ILE A 69 39.26 -13.05 -3.66
CA ILE A 69 39.43 -14.40 -3.12
C ILE A 69 39.50 -15.39 -4.29
N GLU A 70 40.66 -16.03 -4.44
CA GLU A 70 40.94 -16.98 -5.52
C GLU A 70 40.13 -18.28 -5.39
N ASP A 71 39.95 -18.79 -4.16
CA ASP A 71 39.14 -19.97 -3.89
C ASP A 71 37.63 -19.66 -4.06
N PRO A 72 36.97 -20.22 -5.09
CA PRO A 72 35.55 -19.95 -5.36
C PRO A 72 34.64 -20.43 -4.22
N ASN A 73 35.00 -21.50 -3.52
CA ASN A 73 34.20 -22.03 -2.41
C ASN A 73 34.23 -21.07 -1.22
N LEU A 74 35.41 -20.57 -0.88
CA LEU A 74 35.57 -19.58 0.18
C LEU A 74 34.88 -18.26 -0.17
N ARG A 75 35.01 -17.79 -1.42
CA ARG A 75 34.31 -16.60 -1.92
C ARG A 75 32.80 -16.74 -1.79
N ASN A 76 32.24 -17.86 -2.25
CA ASN A 76 30.81 -18.14 -2.17
C ASN A 76 30.29 -18.21 -0.73
N LEU A 77 31.07 -18.83 0.17
CA LEU A 77 30.73 -18.90 1.60
C LEU A 77 30.64 -17.50 2.23
N ILE A 78 31.67 -16.66 2.02
CA ILE A 78 31.72 -15.31 2.59
C ILE A 78 30.60 -14.43 2.01
N THR A 79 30.39 -14.47 0.69
CA THR A 79 29.29 -13.75 0.03
C THR A 79 27.94 -14.15 0.61
N THR A 80 27.72 -15.45 0.85
CA THR A 80 26.47 -15.96 1.44
C THR A 80 26.26 -15.43 2.86
N ILE A 81 27.29 -15.47 3.71
CA ILE A 81 27.23 -14.95 5.09
C ILE A 81 26.90 -13.47 5.10
N ILE A 82 27.56 -12.69 4.24
CA ILE A 82 27.35 -11.25 4.13
C ILE A 82 25.93 -10.96 3.66
N VAL A 83 25.46 -11.63 2.61
CA VAL A 83 24.07 -11.49 2.15
C VAL A 83 23.08 -11.77 3.27
N GLU A 84 23.27 -12.84 4.05
CA GLU A 84 22.36 -13.16 5.17
C GLU A 84 22.40 -12.13 6.30
N LEU A 85 23.58 -11.62 6.62
CA LEU A 85 23.71 -10.53 7.60
C LEU A 85 22.93 -9.28 7.14
N TYR A 86 23.06 -8.89 5.87
CA TYR A 86 22.33 -7.75 5.32
C TYR A 86 20.82 -8.01 5.25
N LYS A 87 20.39 -9.24 4.97
CA LYS A 87 18.97 -9.64 5.04
C LYS A 87 18.43 -9.49 6.47
N TYR A 88 19.19 -9.92 7.47
CA TYR A 88 18.83 -9.78 8.88
C TYR A 88 18.71 -8.31 9.30
N ILE A 89 19.71 -7.48 8.98
CA ILE A 89 19.69 -6.04 9.29
C ILE A 89 18.48 -5.36 8.64
N ALA A 90 18.20 -5.64 7.38
CA ALA A 90 17.05 -5.06 6.67
C ALA A 90 15.71 -5.47 7.29
N GLN A 91 15.60 -6.72 7.79
CA GLN A 91 14.42 -7.20 8.49
C GLN A 91 14.24 -6.52 9.85
N GLU A 92 15.32 -6.38 10.62
CA GLU A 92 15.31 -5.68 11.92
C GLU A 92 14.88 -4.22 11.76
N GLU A 93 15.45 -3.50 10.78
CA GLU A 93 15.09 -2.11 10.52
C GLU A 93 13.59 -1.97 10.19
N ARG A 94 13.06 -2.91 9.40
CA ARG A 94 11.63 -2.95 9.04
C ARG A 94 10.74 -3.17 10.25
N GLU A 95 11.15 -4.01 11.20
CA GLU A 95 10.43 -4.24 12.46
C GLU A 95 10.48 -3.00 13.35
N THR A 96 11.65 -2.39 13.49
CA THR A 96 11.84 -1.14 14.24
C THR A 96 10.97 0.00 13.67
N ILE A 97 10.85 0.13 12.35
CA ILE A 97 9.95 1.11 11.71
C ILE A 97 8.48 0.85 12.09
N LYS A 98 8.03 -0.42 12.08
CA LYS A 98 6.66 -0.77 12.47
C LYS A 98 6.36 -0.46 13.93
N ILE A 99 7.31 -0.77 14.83
CA ILE A 99 7.17 -0.47 16.26
C ILE A 99 7.02 1.04 16.46
N ARG A 100 7.90 1.84 15.86
CA ARG A 100 7.84 3.31 15.94
C ARG A 100 6.55 3.86 15.33
N GLN A 101 6.09 3.31 14.21
CA GLN A 101 4.82 3.68 13.62
C GLN A 101 3.65 3.40 14.57
N GLN A 102 3.61 2.23 15.20
CA GLN A 102 2.55 1.88 16.15
C GLN A 102 2.53 2.84 17.35
N GLN A 103 3.71 3.13 17.93
CA GLN A 103 3.84 4.11 19.01
C GLN A 103 3.32 5.49 18.59
N GLY A 104 3.67 5.96 17.38
CA GLY A 104 3.17 7.22 16.84
C GLY A 104 1.65 7.22 16.65
N ILE A 105 1.07 6.11 16.18
CA ILE A 105 -0.38 5.93 16.03
C ILE A 105 -1.06 6.00 17.41
N GLU A 106 -0.52 5.32 18.43
CA GLU A 106 -1.07 5.33 19.78
C GLU A 106 -1.08 6.73 20.39
N ILE A 107 0.02 7.48 20.26
CA ILE A 107 0.10 8.87 20.71
C ILE A 107 -0.95 9.73 20.00
N ALA A 108 -1.06 9.62 18.68
CA ALA A 108 -2.04 10.37 17.91
C ALA A 108 -3.50 9.97 18.23
N LYS A 109 -3.76 8.70 18.59
CA LYS A 109 -5.06 8.24 19.10
C LYS A 109 -5.38 8.86 20.46
N ARG A 110 -4.42 8.86 21.41
CA ARG A 110 -4.58 9.52 22.73
C ARG A 110 -4.84 11.03 22.58
N GLN A 111 -4.22 11.68 21.60
CA GLN A 111 -4.45 13.09 21.25
C GLN A 111 -5.75 13.34 20.47
N GLY A 112 -6.56 12.32 20.19
CA GLY A 112 -7.83 12.47 19.46
C GLY A 112 -7.68 12.90 18.00
N LYS A 113 -6.49 12.75 17.39
CA LYS A 113 -6.25 13.13 15.98
C LYS A 113 -6.99 12.24 14.99
N TYR A 114 -7.23 10.97 15.35
CA TYR A 114 -7.98 10.03 14.53
C TYR A 114 -9.48 10.32 14.61
N LYS A 115 -9.98 11.13 13.66
CA LYS A 115 -11.42 11.51 13.55
C LYS A 115 -12.23 10.60 12.61
N GLY A 116 -11.67 9.43 12.26
CA GLY A 116 -12.26 8.51 11.29
C GLY A 116 -12.16 8.99 9.85
N LYS A 117 -12.76 8.23 8.93
CA LYS A 117 -12.79 8.58 7.50
C LYS A 117 -13.70 9.79 7.30
N ILE A 118 -13.21 10.82 6.60
CA ILE A 118 -14.05 11.94 6.17
C ILE A 118 -15.19 11.38 5.32
N ARG A 119 -16.43 11.72 5.67
CA ARG A 119 -17.62 11.28 4.94
C ARG A 119 -17.49 11.71 3.47
N GLU A 120 -17.67 10.74 2.58
CA GLU A 120 -17.57 10.94 1.13
C GLU A 120 -18.65 11.92 0.62
N TYR A 121 -19.86 11.82 1.19
CA TYR A 121 -20.96 12.76 1.00
C TYR A 121 -21.23 13.43 2.35
N GLY A 122 -20.94 14.72 2.44
CA GLY A 122 -21.08 15.50 3.67
C GLY A 122 -20.70 16.97 3.46
N PRO A 123 -20.95 17.85 4.44
CA PRO A 123 -20.71 19.29 4.32
C PRO A 123 -19.25 19.63 4.04
N HIS A 124 -18.34 18.83 4.60
CA HIS A 124 -16.89 18.99 4.49
C HIS A 124 -16.23 17.95 3.58
N SER A 125 -16.99 17.30 2.68
CA SER A 125 -16.39 16.37 1.71
C SER A 125 -15.34 17.09 0.86
N PRO A 126 -14.11 16.55 0.71
CA PRO A 126 -13.06 17.18 -0.10
C PRO A 126 -13.47 17.36 -1.56
N ASN A 127 -14.33 16.47 -2.07
CA ASN A 127 -14.84 16.54 -3.42
C ASN A 127 -16.03 17.51 -3.52
N ARG A 128 -15.86 18.58 -4.32
CA ARG A 128 -16.87 19.63 -4.53
C ARG A 128 -18.20 19.09 -5.07
N GLN A 129 -18.17 18.17 -6.02
CA GLN A 129 -19.37 17.57 -6.61
C GLN A 129 -20.15 16.76 -5.58
N LYS A 130 -19.46 15.93 -4.78
CA LYS A 130 -20.11 15.13 -3.73
C LYS A 130 -20.69 15.98 -2.60
N ARG A 131 -20.04 17.11 -2.31
CA ARG A 131 -20.57 18.13 -1.39
C ARG A 131 -21.86 18.77 -1.91
N TYR A 132 -21.93 19.06 -3.22
CA TYR A 132 -23.14 19.57 -3.85
C TYR A 132 -24.27 18.54 -3.82
N ILE A 133 -23.99 17.28 -4.22
CA ILE A 133 -24.96 16.18 -4.17
C ILE A 133 -25.49 15.97 -2.75
N TYR A 134 -24.64 16.07 -1.72
CA TYR A 134 -25.07 16.01 -0.33
C TYR A 134 -26.08 17.10 0.02
N LYS A 135 -25.81 18.36 -0.35
CA LYS A 135 -26.72 19.49 -0.08
C LYS A 135 -28.06 19.32 -0.77
N GLU A 136 -28.05 18.92 -2.04
CA GLU A 136 -29.28 18.68 -2.81
C GLU A 136 -30.06 17.47 -2.28
N ALA A 137 -29.39 16.39 -1.90
CA ALA A 137 -30.02 15.24 -1.25
C ALA A 137 -30.73 15.64 0.05
N CYS A 138 -30.07 16.42 0.92
CA CYS A 138 -30.69 16.92 2.15
C CYS A 138 -31.91 17.81 1.86
N ARG A 139 -31.84 18.68 0.84
CA ARG A 139 -32.96 19.54 0.42
C ARG A 139 -34.16 18.72 -0.04
N LEU A 140 -33.95 17.71 -0.90
CA LEU A 140 -35.01 16.84 -1.41
C LEU A 140 -35.59 15.91 -0.32
N LEU A 141 -34.75 15.42 0.59
CA LEU A 141 -35.20 14.64 1.74
C LEU A 141 -36.06 15.45 2.71
N ASN A 142 -35.76 16.73 2.93
CA ASN A 142 -36.58 17.62 3.74
C ASN A 142 -37.93 17.91 3.07
N LYS A 143 -37.95 18.25 1.77
CA LYS A 143 -39.20 18.41 1.01
C LYS A 143 -40.12 17.18 1.10
N LYS A 144 -39.53 15.99 1.03
CA LYS A 144 -40.26 14.74 1.22
C LYS A 144 -40.87 14.62 2.63
N LYS A 145 -40.17 15.09 3.67
CA LYS A 145 -40.67 15.09 5.07
C LYS A 145 -41.78 16.13 5.28
N ASP A 146 -41.73 17.24 4.55
CA ASP A 146 -42.73 18.31 4.61
C ASP A 146 -44.07 17.97 3.91
N GLY A 147 -44.26 16.71 3.48
CA GLY A 147 -45.53 16.20 2.96
C GLY A 147 -45.61 16.07 1.44
N ASP A 148 -44.50 16.25 0.70
CA ASP A 148 -44.47 16.02 -0.75
C ASP A 148 -44.45 14.51 -1.07
N GLU A 149 -45.64 13.93 -1.22
CA GLU A 149 -45.84 12.50 -1.52
C GLU A 149 -45.30 12.08 -2.90
N THR A 150 -45.02 13.04 -3.80
CA THR A 150 -44.55 12.75 -5.17
C THR A 150 -43.11 12.25 -5.23
N LEU A 151 -42.31 12.47 -4.17
CA LEU A 151 -40.88 12.16 -4.14
C LEU A 151 -40.60 10.86 -3.36
N THR A 152 -40.30 9.77 -4.07
CA THR A 152 -39.77 8.55 -3.42
C THR A 152 -38.25 8.63 -3.24
N LYS A 153 -37.72 7.98 -2.20
CA LYS A 153 -36.26 7.89 -1.96
C LYS A 153 -35.52 7.29 -3.17
N ARG A 154 -36.14 6.35 -3.89
CA ARG A 154 -35.56 5.78 -5.12
C ARG A 154 -35.50 6.79 -6.27
N GLN A 155 -36.53 7.62 -6.46
CA GLN A 155 -36.52 8.69 -7.46
C GLN A 155 -35.48 9.75 -7.12
N ILE A 156 -35.36 10.17 -5.86
CA ILE A 156 -34.35 11.13 -5.40
C ILE A 156 -32.93 10.60 -5.72
N ALA A 157 -32.66 9.33 -5.42
CA ALA A 157 -31.36 8.72 -5.74
C ALA A 157 -31.07 8.72 -7.25
N ARG A 158 -32.09 8.41 -8.07
CA ARG A 158 -31.97 8.41 -9.54
C ARG A 158 -31.76 9.82 -10.11
N MET A 159 -32.46 10.83 -9.59
CA MET A 159 -32.29 12.24 -9.99
C MET A 159 -30.89 12.77 -9.70
N LEU A 160 -30.30 12.35 -8.58
CA LEU A 160 -28.96 12.76 -8.16
C LEU A 160 -27.84 11.90 -8.75
N GLY A 161 -28.17 10.87 -9.54
CA GLY A 161 -27.18 9.96 -10.13
C GLY A 161 -26.41 9.14 -9.11
N ILE A 162 -26.99 8.86 -7.93
CA ILE A 162 -26.34 8.09 -6.86
C ILE A 162 -27.05 6.76 -6.60
N ALA A 163 -26.30 5.79 -6.07
CA ALA A 163 -26.89 4.54 -5.61
C ALA A 163 -27.90 4.79 -4.47
N PRO A 164 -29.02 4.05 -4.39
CA PRO A 164 -30.00 4.20 -3.31
C PRO A 164 -29.37 4.06 -1.91
N VAL A 165 -28.42 3.14 -1.75
CA VAL A 165 -27.67 2.93 -0.50
C VAL A 165 -26.93 4.21 -0.07
N THR A 166 -26.41 4.98 -1.02
CA THR A 166 -25.76 6.27 -0.76
C THR A 166 -26.76 7.29 -0.23
N LEU A 167 -27.97 7.34 -0.77
CA LEU A 167 -29.02 8.25 -0.26
C LEU A 167 -29.42 7.89 1.18
N TYR A 168 -29.59 6.61 1.51
CA TYR A 168 -29.85 6.18 2.89
C TYR A 168 -28.70 6.52 3.85
N ARG A 169 -27.44 6.44 3.39
CA ARG A 169 -26.28 6.91 4.17
C ARG A 169 -26.31 8.41 4.40
N ILE A 170 -26.65 9.19 3.37
CA ILE A 170 -26.79 10.65 3.47
C ILE A 170 -27.89 11.02 4.46
N GLU A 171 -29.05 10.37 4.41
CA GLU A 171 -30.15 10.58 5.35
C GLU A 171 -29.71 10.30 6.80
N LYS A 172 -28.95 9.21 7.02
CA LYS A 172 -28.37 8.89 8.32
C LYS A 172 -27.38 9.97 8.78
N TYR A 173 -26.48 10.42 7.89
CA TYR A 173 -25.52 11.47 8.20
C TYR A 173 -26.21 12.80 8.55
N GLN A 174 -27.27 13.15 7.82
CA GLN A 174 -28.07 14.34 8.09
C GLN A 174 -28.74 14.26 9.47
N ALA A 175 -29.29 13.11 9.85
CA ALA A 175 -29.87 12.90 11.17
C ALA A 175 -28.81 12.98 12.29
N GLU A 176 -27.63 12.39 12.09
CA GLU A 176 -26.51 12.48 13.02
C GLU A 176 -25.99 13.92 13.19
N ASP A 177 -26.01 14.72 12.12
CA ASP A 177 -25.56 16.12 12.15
C ASP A 177 -26.59 17.00 12.87
N LEU A 178 -27.90 16.80 12.63
CA LEU A 178 -28.98 17.48 13.33
C LEU A 178 -29.01 17.17 14.84
N ALA A 179 -28.62 15.96 15.24
CA ALA A 179 -28.56 15.54 16.65
C ALA A 179 -27.34 16.11 17.40
N LYS A 180 -26.32 16.62 16.70
CA LYS A 180 -25.09 17.17 17.28
C LYS A 180 -25.13 18.69 17.50
N VAL A 181 -26.14 19.39 17.02
CA VAL A 181 -26.33 20.83 17.27
C VAL A 181 -26.94 21.01 18.66
N PRO A 182 -26.27 21.66 19.63
CA PRO A 182 -26.81 21.89 20.97
C PRO A 182 -28.08 22.74 20.93
N SER A 183 -28.99 22.49 21.87
CA SER A 183 -30.33 23.10 21.99
C SER A 183 -30.38 24.62 22.20
N SER A 184 -29.29 25.36 22.02
CA SER A 184 -29.20 26.81 22.26
C SER A 184 -29.41 27.69 21.03
N GLU A 185 -29.68 27.11 19.85
CA GLU A 185 -29.93 27.84 18.59
C GLU A 185 -31.23 27.37 17.89
N ARG A 186 -32.25 26.98 18.66
CA ARG A 186 -33.61 26.76 18.14
C ARG A 186 -34.56 27.82 18.65
#